data_AF-A0A2D0IMK6-F1
#
_entry.id   AF-A0A2D0IMK6-F1
#
_cell.length_a   1.000
_cell.length_b   1.000
_cell.length_c   1.000
_cell.angle_alpha   90.00
_cell.angle_beta   90.00
_cell.angle_gamma   90.00
#
_symmetry.space_group_name_H-M   'P 1'
#
loop_
_entity.id
_entity.type
_entity.pdbx_description
1 polymer ?
#
loop_
_entity_poly.entity_id
_entity_poly.type
_entity_poly.pdbx_seq_one_letter_code
_entity_poly.pdbx_strand_id
1 'polypeptide(L)' 'MANINEIFGRINQSGNVDILYMETGENVTRIEINGLYPVGSNVSSLYEHPAGIELILEDALRVGIEIEQ' A
#
# COMPACT_ATOMS: atom_id res chain seq x y z
N MET A 1 -6.73 0.64 10.42
CA MET A 1 -5.62 -0.32 10.23
C MET A 1 -6.15 -1.35 9.27
N ALA A 2 -5.47 -1.55 8.15
CA ALA A 2 -5.92 -2.48 7.13
C ALA A 2 -5.19 -3.82 7.22
N ASN A 3 -5.91 -4.93 7.03
CA ASN A 3 -5.30 -6.25 6.83
C ASN A 3 -5.02 -6.48 5.35
N ILE A 4 -4.07 -7.36 5.04
CA ILE A 4 -3.68 -7.65 3.66
C ILE A 4 -4.82 -8.23 2.80
N ASN A 5 -5.78 -8.92 3.43
CA ASN A 5 -6.95 -9.48 2.74
C ASN A 5 -8.06 -8.44 2.47
N GLU A 6 -7.92 -7.22 2.99
CA GLU A 6 -8.90 -6.13 2.86
C GLU A 6 -8.40 -5.04 1.89
N ILE A 7 -7.22 -5.22 1.32
CA ILE A 7 -6.53 -4.23 0.49
C ILE A 7 -6.03 -4.84 -0.80
N PHE A 8 -5.94 -4.01 -1.82
CA PHE A 8 -5.34 -4.36 -3.10
C PHE A 8 -4.45 -3.22 -3.58
N GLY A 9 -3.54 -3.53 -4.51
CA GLY A 9 -2.66 -2.58 -5.15
C GLY A 9 -3.19 -2.18 -6.52
N ARG A 10 -3.11 -0.88 -6.85
CA ARG A 10 -3.37 -0.35 -8.19
C ARG A 10 -2.13 0.35 -8.72
N ILE A 11 -1.68 0.00 -9.92
CA ILE A 11 -0.55 0.68 -10.54
C ILE A 11 -0.98 2.09 -10.98
N ASN A 12 -0.30 3.10 -10.47
CA ASN A 12 -0.57 4.50 -10.77
C ASN A 12 0.25 5.01 -11.97
N GLN A 13 0.04 6.27 -12.35
CA GLN A 13 0.70 6.88 -13.51
C GLN A 13 2.22 6.99 -13.39
N SER A 14 2.75 6.97 -12.16
CA SER A 14 4.19 6.99 -11.87
C SER A 14 4.82 5.59 -11.94
N GLY A 15 4.02 4.53 -12.09
CA GLY A 15 4.47 3.14 -12.07
C GLY A 15 4.62 2.55 -10.67
N ASN A 16 4.18 3.26 -9.63
CA ASN A 16 4.11 2.76 -8.27
C ASN A 16 2.73 2.15 -8.01
N VAL A 17 2.56 1.52 -6.84
CA VAL A 17 1.36 0.83 -6.43
C VAL A 17 0.66 1.61 -5.33
N ASP A 18 -0.48 2.20 -5.65
CA ASP A 18 -1.39 2.78 -4.66
C ASP A 18 -2.09 1.65 -3.90
N ILE A 19 -2.10 1.71 -2.58
CA ILE A 19 -2.74 0.70 -1.74
C ILE A 19 -4.14 1.18 -1.33
N LEU A 20 -5.15 0.42 -1.74
CA LEU A 20 -6.56 0.79 -1.64
C LEU A 20 -7.34 -0.28 -0.87
N TYR A 21 -8.37 0.13 -0.12
CA TYR A 21 -9.31 -0.83 0.48
C TYR A 21 -10.17 -1.48 -0.59
N MET A 22 -10.32 -2.81 -0.55
CA MET A 22 -11.14 -3.55 -1.51
C MET A 22 -12.62 -3.12 -1.50
N GLU A 23 -13.17 -2.78 -0.33
CA GLU A 23 -14.60 -2.45 -0.20
C GLU A 23 -14.94 -1.03 -0.68
N THR A 24 -14.07 -0.06 -0.42
CA THR A 24 -14.37 1.38 -0.66
C THR A 24 -13.57 1.97 -1.82
N GLY A 25 -12.44 1.35 -2.18
CA GLY A 25 -11.48 1.92 -3.12
C GLY A 25 -10.75 3.16 -2.57
N GLU A 26 -10.84 3.45 -1.27
CA GLU A 26 -10.13 4.56 -0.64
C GLU A 26 -8.67 4.19 -0.33
N ASN A 27 -7.81 5.20 -0.26
CA ASN A 27 -6.41 5.03 0.09
C ASN A 27 -6.23 4.49 1.50
N VAL A 28 -5.40 3.47 1.62
CA VAL A 28 -4.99 2.92 2.90
C VAL A 28 -3.90 3.81 3.48
N THR A 29 -4.10 4.29 4.70
CA THR A 29 -3.17 5.20 5.37
C THR A 29 -2.25 4.50 6.38
N ARG A 30 -2.52 3.23 6.73
CA ARG A 30 -1.70 2.44 7.66
C ARG A 30 -1.87 0.93 7.44
N ILE A 31 -0.76 0.21 7.33
CA ILE A 31 -0.69 -1.25 7.12
C ILE A 31 0.30 -1.86 8.11
N GLU A 32 -0.12 -2.90 8.85
CA GLU A 32 0.75 -3.58 9.82
C GLU A 32 1.63 -4.66 9.17
N ILE A 33 2.57 -4.22 8.33
CA ILE A 33 3.58 -5.07 7.74
C ILE A 33 4.97 -4.55 8.12
N ASN A 34 5.76 -5.42 8.74
CA ASN A 34 7.12 -5.06 9.16
C ASN A 34 8.05 -4.94 7.95
N GLY A 35 8.92 -3.92 7.97
CA GLY A 35 9.91 -3.70 6.92
C GLY A 35 9.31 -3.23 5.59
N LEU A 36 8.16 -2.56 5.64
CA LEU A 36 7.52 -1.94 4.48
C LEU A 36 7.55 -0.41 4.65
N TYR A 37 8.00 0.28 3.61
CA TYR A 37 8.19 1.73 3.62
C TYR A 37 7.50 2.33 2.38
N PRO A 38 6.56 3.27 2.56
CA PRO A 38 5.94 3.95 1.43
C PRO A 38 6.97 4.73 0.60
N VAL A 39 6.73 4.82 -0.70
CA VAL A 39 7.55 5.61 -1.62
C VAL A 39 7.65 7.04 -1.12
N GLY A 40 8.87 7.55 -1.03
CA GLY A 40 9.14 8.91 -0.54
C GLY A 40 8.98 9.10 0.97
N SER A 41 8.70 8.05 1.73
CA SER A 41 8.59 8.11 3.19
C SER A 41 9.78 7.48 3.90
N ASN A 42 10.28 8.16 4.95
CA ASN A 42 11.29 7.61 5.85
C ASN A 42 10.67 6.86 7.05
N VAL A 43 9.34 6.75 7.07
CA VAL A 43 8.57 6.16 8.16
C VAL A 43 7.87 4.91 7.63
N SER A 44 7.86 3.83 8.41
CA SER A 44 7.26 2.57 7.99
C SER A 44 5.75 2.66 7.79
N SER A 45 5.17 1.69 7.08
CA SER A 45 3.72 1.56 6.89
C SER A 45 2.93 1.36 8.20
N LEU A 46 3.63 1.09 9.32
CA LEU A 46 3.04 0.94 10.65
C LEU A 46 2.50 2.26 11.21
N TYR A 47 2.94 3.39 10.68
CA TYR A 47 2.46 4.73 11.05
C TYR A 47 1.38 5.21 10.08
N GLU A 48 0.69 6.27 10.47
CA GLU A 48 -0.34 6.87 9.63
C GLU A 48 0.28 7.79 8.57
N HIS A 49 -0.13 7.58 7.32
CA HIS A 49 0.26 8.35 6.14
C HIS A 49 -1.01 9.01 5.56
N PRO A 50 -1.31 10.28 5.90
CA PRO A 50 -2.56 10.93 5.48
C PRO A 50 -2.74 11.05 3.97
N ALA A 51 -1.65 11.02 3.20
CA ALA A 51 -1.67 11.01 1.74
C ALA A 51 -2.02 9.64 1.14
N GLY A 52 -2.08 8.58 1.95
CA GLY A 52 -2.14 7.20 1.52
C GLY A 52 -0.76 6.54 1.48
N ILE A 53 -0.78 5.22 1.32
CA ILE A 53 0.41 4.39 1.16
C ILE A 53 0.57 4.06 -0.32
N GLU A 54 1.72 4.44 -0.85
CA GLU A 54 2.19 4.10 -2.19
C GLU A 54 3.44 3.22 -2.03
N LEU A 55 3.54 2.12 -2.75
CA LEU A 55 4.66 1.17 -2.67
C LEU A 55 5.30 1.00 -4.04
N ILE A 56 6.58 0.63 -4.07
CA ILE A 56 7.14 0.08 -5.30
C ILE A 56 6.52 -1.29 -5.58
N LEU A 57 6.38 -1.65 -6.86
CA LEU A 57 5.77 -2.92 -7.27
C LEU A 57 6.44 -4.13 -6.62
N GLU A 58 7.78 -4.12 -6.52
CA GLU A 58 8.54 -5.20 -5.89
C GLU A 58 8.12 -5.44 -4.44
N ASP A 59 7.94 -4.38 -3.66
CA ASP A 59 7.55 -4.49 -2.26
C ASP A 59 6.11 -4.98 -2.09
N ALA A 60 5.20 -4.49 -2.94
CA ALA A 60 3.81 -4.95 -2.95
C ALA A 60 3.72 -6.46 -3.26
N LEU A 61 4.47 -6.93 -4.25
CA LEU A 61 4.54 -8.35 -4.61
C LEU A 61 5.24 -9.17 -3.53
N ARG A 62 6.33 -8.66 -2.93
CA ARG A 62 7.10 -9.33 -1.86
C ARG A 62 6.23 -9.63 -0.64
N VAL A 63 5.30 -8.73 -0.31
CA VAL A 63 4.42 -8.89 0.86
C VAL A 63 3.08 -9.54 0.52
N GLY A 64 2.83 -9.84 -0.76
CA GLY A 64 1.67 -10.62 -1.21
C GLY A 64 0.40 -9.78 -1.41
N ILE A 65 0.53 -8.49 -1.71
CA ILE A 65 -0.61 -7.64 -2.07
C ILE A 65 -1.04 -7.97 -3.50
N GLU A 66 -2.32 -8.28 -3.69
CA GLU A 66 -2.88 -8.52 -5.01
C GLU A 66 -2.94 -7.22 -5.81
N ILE A 67 -2.47 -7.26 -7.06
CA ILE A 67 -2.46 -6.10 -7.96
C ILE A 67 -3.64 -6.20 -8.92
N GLU A 68 -4.43 -5.14 -9.00
CA GLU A 68 -5.53 -5.00 -9.96
C GLU A 68 -4.99 -5.11 -11.39
N GLN A 69 -5.59 -5.99 -12.19
CA GLN A 69 -5.25 -6.20 -13.61
C GLN A 69 -6.09 -5.35 -14.55
#